data_AF-A0A2T4THL0-F1
#
_entry.id   AF-A0A2T4THL0-F1
#
_cell.length_a   1.000
_cell.length_b   1.000
_cell.length_c   1.000
_cell.angle_alpha   90.00
_cell.angle_beta   90.00
_cell.angle_gamma   90.00
#
_symmetry.space_group_name_H-M   'P 1'
#
loop_
_entity.id
_entity.type
_entity.pdbx_description
1 polymer ?
#
loop_
_entity_poly.entity_id
_entity_poly.type
_entity_poly.pdbx_seq_one_letter_code
_entity_poly.pdbx_strand_id
1 'polypeptide(L)'
;MQIENIKVCNPITTLIQYLENKGFRIVEFKITDYHFHEVYIKMLGERTDDIETININNIQRYSERTFVCSCHWSTIELVYDKDTCQSP
;
A
#
# COMPACT_ATOMS: atom_id res chain seq x y z
N MET A 1 -5.21 12.15 2.67
CA MET A 1 -3.73 12.06 2.75
C MET A 1 -3.12 12.85 1.58
N GLN A 2 -1.90 13.38 1.74
CA GLN A 2 -1.17 14.09 0.69
C GLN A 2 0.31 13.67 0.73
N ILE A 3 0.92 13.44 -0.43
CA ILE A 3 2.34 13.11 -0.59
C ILE A 3 2.93 14.13 -1.55
N GLU A 4 3.92 14.91 -1.11
CA GLU A 4 4.64 15.88 -1.95
C GLU A 4 3.74 16.75 -2.85
N ASN A 5 2.64 17.24 -2.27
CA ASN A 5 1.61 18.07 -2.94
C ASN A 5 0.64 17.34 -3.88
N ILE A 6 0.76 16.03 -4.02
CA ILE A 6 -0.23 15.20 -4.70
C ILE A 6 -1.26 14.70 -3.69
N LYS A 7 -2.53 14.96 -4.00
CA LYS A 7 -3.66 14.39 -3.25
C LYS A 7 -3.80 12.92 -3.62
N VAL A 8 -3.48 12.05 -2.66
CA VAL A 8 -3.63 10.60 -2.80
C VAL A 8 -5.12 10.26 -2.92
N CYS A 9 -5.46 9.35 -3.84
CA CYS A 9 -6.85 8.98 -4.08
C CYS A 9 -7.49 8.32 -2.85
N ASN A 10 -8.81 8.38 -2.77
CA ASN A 10 -9.55 7.90 -1.61
C ASN A 10 -9.35 6.38 -1.35
N PRO A 11 -9.41 5.48 -2.36
CA PRO A 11 -9.21 4.05 -2.12
C PRO A 11 -7.85 3.72 -1.50
N ILE A 12 -6.78 4.38 -1.97
CA ILE A 12 -5.43 4.20 -1.40
C ILE A 12 -5.37 4.73 0.02
N THR A 13 -5.95 5.91 0.27
CA THR A 13 -6.00 6.46 1.64
C THR A 13 -6.73 5.51 2.60
N THR A 14 -7.85 4.93 2.18
CA THR A 14 -8.60 3.94 2.98
C THR A 14 -7.79 2.67 3.22
N LEU A 15 -7.07 2.16 2.21
CA LEU A 15 -6.23 0.99 2.35
C LEU A 15 -5.06 1.25 3.32
N ILE A 16 -4.41 2.41 3.25
CA ILE A 16 -3.34 2.79 4.19
C ILE A 16 -3.87 2.82 5.61
N GLN A 17 -5.00 3.49 5.85
CA GLN A 17 -5.61 3.56 7.19
C GLN A 17 -5.97 2.17 7.73
N TYR A 18 -6.50 1.30 6.88
CA TYR A 18 -6.77 -0.08 7.26
C TYR A 18 -5.49 -0.82 7.70
N LEU A 19 -4.43 -0.71 6.91
CA LEU A 19 -3.14 -1.34 7.19
C LEU A 19 -2.47 -0.75 8.45
N GLU A 20 -2.53 0.57 8.64
CA GLU A 20 -2.04 1.24 9.86
C GLU A 20 -2.75 0.74 11.12
N ASN A 21 -4.08 0.55 11.05
CA ASN A 21 -4.85 -0.04 12.15
C ASN A 21 -4.47 -1.50 12.45
N LYS A 22 -3.80 -2.19 11.51
CA LYS A 22 -3.25 -3.54 11.67
C LYS A 22 -1.78 -3.54 12.08
N GLY A 23 -1.18 -2.37 12.33
CA GLY A 23 0.20 -2.22 12.77
C GLY A 23 1.22 -2.08 11.64
N PHE A 24 0.78 -1.96 10.38
CA PHE A 24 1.68 -1.61 9.29
C PHE A 24 2.09 -0.14 9.39
N ARG A 25 3.30 0.17 8.94
CA ARG A 25 3.80 1.55 8.84
C ARG A 25 4.37 1.81 7.46
N ILE A 26 4.20 3.04 6.97
CA ILE A 26 4.83 3.47 5.72
C ILE A 26 6.35 3.55 5.96
N VAL A 27 7.13 2.91 5.09
CA VAL A 27 8.60 2.93 5.11
C VAL A 27 9.19 3.62 3.88
N GLU A 28 8.44 3.70 2.79
CA GLU A 28 8.85 4.37 1.57
C GLU A 28 7.59 4.88 0.84
N PHE A 29 7.71 6.03 0.19
CA PHE A 29 6.75 6.48 -0.80
C PHE A 29 7.48 7.17 -1.95
N LYS A 30 6.89 7.12 -3.14
CA LYS A 30 7.37 7.85 -4.32
C LYS A 30 6.19 8.24 -5.21
N ILE A 31 6.30 9.39 -5.86
CA ILE A 31 5.42 9.73 -6.97
C ILE A 31 5.98 9.03 -8.21
N THR A 32 5.22 8.13 -8.82
CA THR A 32 5.61 7.43 -10.05
C THR A 32 5.15 8.18 -11.28
N ASP A 33 4.03 8.91 -11.20
CA ASP A 33 3.59 9.82 -12.27
C ASP A 33 2.86 11.06 -11.69
N TYR A 34 3.39 12.24 -11.98
CA TYR A 34 2.84 13.52 -11.53
C TYR A 34 1.55 13.91 -12.26
N HIS A 35 1.37 13.55 -13.53
CA HIS A 35 0.19 13.93 -14.32
C HIS A 35 -1.02 13.09 -13.93
N PHE A 36 -0.80 11.81 -13.62
CA PHE A 36 -1.87 10.90 -13.23
C PHE A 36 -2.06 10.80 -11.71
N HIS A 37 -1.24 11.52 -10.93
CA HIS A 37 -1.20 11.43 -9.47
C HIS A 37 -0.95 9.99 -8.99
N GLU A 38 -0.13 9.25 -9.73
CA GLU A 38 0.23 7.88 -9.41
C GLU A 38 1.30 7.89 -8.32
N VAL A 39 1.00 7.18 -7.23
CA VAL A 39 1.93 7.01 -6.11
C VAL A 39 2.21 5.54 -5.88
N TYR A 40 3.45 5.25 -5.52
CA TYR A 40 3.85 3.98 -4.97
C TYR A 40 4.18 4.16 -3.49
N ILE A 41 3.69 3.24 -2.66
CA ILE A 41 3.84 3.28 -1.21
C ILE A 41 4.27 1.89 -0.75
N LYS A 42 5.33 1.83 0.06
CA LYS A 42 5.79 0.60 0.70
C LYS A 42 5.42 0.65 2.18
N MET A 43 4.76 -0.41 2.66
CA MET A 43 4.37 -0.54 4.06
C MET A 43 4.99 -1.79 4.68
N LEU A 44 5.57 -1.65 5.87
CA LEU A 44 6.18 -2.72 6.64
C LEU A 44 5.26 -3.12 7.80
N GLY A 45 5.06 -4.42 8.02
CA GLY A 45 4.33 -4.93 9.19
C GLY A 45 4.32 -6.45 9.28
N GLU A 46 3.51 -6.99 10.18
CA GLU A 46 3.37 -8.44 10.34
C GLU A 46 2.33 -9.02 9.37
N ARG A 47 2.60 -10.20 8.80
CA ARG A 47 1.62 -10.91 7.98
C ARG A 47 0.48 -11.42 8.88
N THR A 48 -0.74 -11.00 8.59
CA THR A 48 -1.97 -11.44 9.26
C THR A 48 -2.98 -11.96 8.24
N ASP A 49 -3.81 -12.94 8.63
CA ASP A 49 -4.86 -13.52 7.75
C ASP A 49 -5.88 -12.47 7.28
N ASP A 50 -6.08 -11.41 8.07
CA ASP A 50 -6.94 -10.26 7.76
C ASP A 50 -6.53 -9.47 6.50
N ILE A 51 -5.32 -9.70 5.98
CA ILE A 51 -4.84 -9.07 4.74
C ILE A 51 -5.43 -9.78 3.52
N GLU A 52 -5.68 -11.08 3.63
CA GLU A 52 -6.21 -11.89 2.53
C GLU A 52 -7.69 -11.61 2.26
N THR A 53 -8.39 -11.04 3.24
CA THR A 53 -9.82 -10.67 3.16
C THR A 53 -10.05 -9.22 2.78
N ILE A 54 -9.00 -8.43 2.50
CA ILE A 54 -9.13 -7.03 2.11
C ILE A 54 -9.97 -6.91 0.85
N ASN A 55 -11.13 -6.26 0.99
CA ASN A 55 -12.01 -5.92 -0.10
C ASN A 55 -12.38 -4.44 0.00
N ILE A 56 -11.65 -3.60 -0.71
CA ILE A 56 -11.89 -2.15 -0.80
C ILE A 56 -12.24 -1.82 -2.25
N ASN A 57 -13.33 -1.08 -2.46
CA ASN A 57 -13.75 -0.67 -3.80
C ASN A 57 -12.59 0.02 -4.55
N ASN A 58 -12.38 -0.37 -5.81
CA ASN A 58 -11.31 0.13 -6.69
C ASN A 58 -9.88 -0.21 -6.23
N ILE A 59 -9.72 -1.14 -5.28
CA ILE A 59 -8.43 -1.77 -4.98
C ILE A 59 -8.46 -3.20 -5.51
N GLN A 60 -7.46 -3.54 -6.30
CA GLN A 60 -7.24 -4.89 -6.80
C GLN A 60 -5.98 -5.46 -6.17
N ARG A 61 -6.07 -6.71 -5.70
CA ARG A 61 -4.91 -7.44 -5.24
C ARG A 61 -4.21 -8.06 -6.44
N TYR A 62 -3.01 -7.58 -6.76
CA TYR A 62 -2.21 -8.07 -7.88
C TYR A 62 -1.31 -9.24 -7.46
N SER A 63 -0.85 -9.25 -6.20
CA SER A 63 -0.04 -10.32 -5.62
C SER A 63 -0.31 -10.46 -4.12
N GLU A 64 0.33 -11.41 -3.44
CA GLU A 64 0.26 -11.51 -1.97
C GLU A 64 0.73 -10.23 -1.24
N ARG A 65 1.53 -9.41 -1.92
CA ARG A 65 2.17 -8.22 -1.35
C ARG A 65 1.73 -6.94 -2.03
N THR A 66 1.07 -7.00 -3.17
CA THR A 66 0.84 -5.83 -4.02
C THR A 66 -0.64 -5.57 -4.20
N PHE A 67 -1.05 -4.35 -3.88
CA PHE A 67 -2.37 -3.81 -4.14
C PHE A 67 -2.26 -2.65 -5.12
N VAL A 68 -3.14 -2.63 -6.13
CA VAL A 68 -3.16 -1.59 -7.15
C VAL A 68 -4.55 -0.96 -7.17
N CYS A 69 -4.60 0.37 -7.16
CA CYS A 69 -5.83 1.11 -7.32
C CYS A 69 -6.19 1.28 -8.79
N SER A 70 -7.43 0.99 -9.17
CA SER A 70 -7.91 1.17 -10.55
C SER A 70 -8.15 2.63 -10.94
N CYS A 71 -8.17 3.58 -10.00
CA CYS A 71 -8.45 5.00 -10.29
C CYS A 71 -7.26 5.73 -10.91
N HIS A 72 -6.05 5.47 -10.40
CA HIS A 72 -4.82 6.20 -10.75
C HIS A 72 -3.60 5.29 -10.81
N TRP A 73 -3.79 3.96 -10.91
CA TRP A 73 -2.74 2.92 -10.88
C TRP A 73 -1.76 2.97 -9.70
N SER A 74 -2.13 3.73 -8.66
CA SER A 74 -1.33 3.85 -7.45
C SER A 74 -1.20 2.49 -6.77
N THR A 75 -0.02 2.22 -6.24
CA THR A 75 0.38 0.90 -5.78
C THR A 75 0.77 0.94 -4.31
N ILE A 76 0.30 -0.04 -3.54
CA ILE A 76 0.80 -0.35 -2.20
C ILE A 76 1.51 -1.70 -2.24
N GLU A 77 2.77 -1.72 -1.80
CA GLU A 77 3.56 -2.92 -1.61
C GLU A 77 3.76 -3.20 -0.11
N LEU A 78 3.46 -4.42 0.32
CA LEU A 78 3.68 -4.90 1.68
C LEU A 78 5.02 -5.61 1.79
N VAL A 79 5.79 -5.24 2.81
CA VAL A 79 6.99 -5.94 3.26
C VAL A 79 6.67 -6.53 4.63
N TYR A 80 6.98 -7.80 4.84
CA TYR A 80 6.70 -8.48 6.10
C TYR A 80 7.95 -8.57 6.96
N ASP A 81 7.84 -8.26 8.25
CA ASP A 81 8.98 -8.26 9.19
C ASP A 81 9.74 -9.60 9.22
N LYS A 82 9.02 -10.73 9.06
CA LYS A 82 9.62 -12.08 9.07
C LYS A 82 10.45 -12.42 7.82
N ASP A 83 10.37 -11.63 6.75
CA ASP A 83 11.24 -11.77 5.57
C ASP A 83 12.64 -11.16 5.81
N THR A 84 12.81 -10.37 6.87
CA THR A 84 14.12 -9.80 7.24
C THR A 84 15.03 -10.79 7.98
N CYS A 85 14.50 -11.97 8.36
CA CYS A 85 15.24 -13.07 8.98
C CYS A 85 15.67 -14.14 7.96
N GLN A 86 16.12 -13.73 6.77
CA GLN A 86 16.89 -14.59 5.87
C GLN A 86 18.15 -13.85 5.42
N SER A 87 19.12 -13.74 6.33
CA SER A 87 20.53 -13.60 5.95
C SER A 87 21.18 -14.98 6.08
N PRO A 88 21.91 -15.47 5.05
CA PRO A 88 22.67 -16.72 5.12
C PRO A 88 23.81 -16.67 6.14
#